data_AF-A0A397WMM1-F1
#
_entry.id   AF-A0A397WMM1-F1
#
_cell.length_a   1.000
_cell.length_b   1.000
_cell.length_c   1.000
_cell.angle_alpha   90.00
_cell.angle_beta   90.00
_cell.angle_gamma   90.00
#
_symmetry.space_group_name_H-M   'P 1'
#
loop_
_entity.id
_entity.type
_entity.pdbx_description
1 polymer ?
#
loop_
_entity_poly.entity_id
_entity_poly.type
_entity_poly.pdbx_seq_one_letter_code
_entity_poly.pdbx_strand_id
1 'polypeptide(L)'
;MVITTYYVNSNGRLREFRGEDKIYIVGRLARTDVPGEPYGVYIMDERGYPIVYTGNMDLTVSRNHLKLYQDGERLKVIDWGYDGTGSKNGTIVVERFKKPSNLEEMVERLTKRKVRMEDINKFNILRGDYIDVGKGECVLLQPGINTNLAVCKE
;
A
#
# COMPACT_ATOMS: atom_id res chain seq x y z
N MET A 1 4.58 11.95 14.55
CA MET A 1 5.34 10.92 13.81
C MET A 1 4.44 10.42 12.69
N VAL A 2 4.93 10.31 11.45
CA VAL A 2 4.05 10.26 10.25
C VAL A 2 4.26 8.97 9.45
N ILE A 3 3.15 8.33 9.05
CA ILE A 3 3.13 7.26 8.06
C ILE A 3 3.01 7.91 6.69
N THR A 4 4.04 7.81 5.84
CA THR A 4 3.97 8.37 4.49
C THR A 4 3.78 7.26 3.48
N THR A 5 2.71 7.34 2.69
CA THR A 5 2.45 6.40 1.59
C THR A 5 2.52 7.15 0.26
N TYR A 6 3.45 6.72 -0.58
CA TYR A 6 3.62 7.21 -1.95
C TYR A 6 2.99 6.26 -2.93
N TYR A 7 2.32 6.81 -3.93
CA TYR A 7 1.69 6.05 -5.00
C TYR A 7 1.60 6.89 -6.27
N VAL A 8 1.54 6.21 -7.41
CA VAL A 8 1.25 6.86 -8.70
C VAL A 8 -0.20 6.60 -9.03
N ASN A 9 -0.96 7.66 -9.32
CA ASN A 9 -2.37 7.54 -9.70
C ASN A 9 -2.52 7.16 -11.18
N SER A 10 -3.76 6.91 -11.64
CA SER A 10 -4.07 6.54 -13.02
C SER A 10 -3.60 7.55 -14.09
N ASN A 11 -3.34 8.80 -13.72
CA ASN A 11 -2.81 9.83 -14.61
C ASN A 11 -1.27 9.88 -14.64
N GLY A 12 -0.59 8.90 -14.02
CA GLY A 12 0.87 8.84 -13.97
C GLY A 12 1.51 9.85 -13.01
N ARG A 13 0.73 10.51 -12.14
CA ARG A 13 1.25 11.51 -11.20
C ARG A 13 1.55 10.89 -9.85
N LEU A 14 2.71 11.25 -9.29
CA LEU A 14 3.02 10.95 -7.89
C LEU A 14 2.02 11.64 -6.96
N ARG A 15 1.58 10.91 -5.96
CA ARG A 15 0.77 11.41 -4.86
C ARG A 15 1.38 10.89 -3.56
N GLU A 16 1.17 11.69 -2.52
CA GLU A 16 1.62 11.40 -1.17
C GLU A 16 0.40 11.47 -0.25
N PHE A 17 0.26 10.45 0.59
CA PHE A 17 -0.62 10.47 1.73
C PHE A 17 0.23 10.49 3.01
N ARG A 18 -0.06 11.43 3.91
CA ARG A 18 0.59 11.55 5.22
C ARG A 18 -0.43 11.24 6.30
N GLY A 19 -0.30 10.05 6.88
CA GLY A 19 -1.10 9.59 8.00
C GLY A 19 -0.44 9.94 9.33
N GLU A 20 -1.26 10.32 10.30
CA GLU A 20 -0.84 10.53 11.69
C GLU A 20 -0.73 9.19 12.43
N ASP A 21 -0.59 9.24 13.75
CA ASP A 21 -0.48 8.04 14.60
C ASP A 21 -1.84 7.32 14.74
N LYS A 22 -2.28 6.70 13.65
CA LYS A 22 -3.53 5.97 13.50
C LYS A 22 -3.31 4.70 12.68
N ILE A 23 -4.30 3.82 12.73
CA ILE A 23 -4.38 2.66 11.84
C ILE A 23 -4.99 3.11 10.50
N TYR A 24 -4.34 2.74 9.40
CA TYR A 24 -4.84 2.92 8.05
C TYR A 24 -4.97 1.59 7.33
N ILE A 25 -5.99 1.49 6.49
CA ILE A 25 -6.24 0.31 5.66
C ILE A 25 -6.02 0.67 4.21
N VAL A 26 -5.22 -0.11 3.50
CA VAL A 26 -5.22 -0.08 2.03
C VAL A 26 -6.14 -1.18 1.55
N GLY A 27 -7.09 -0.82 0.69
CA GLY A 27 -8.06 -1.78 0.21
C GLY A 27 -8.90 -1.24 -0.93
N ARG A 28 -9.76 -2.09 -1.48
CA ARG A 28 -10.64 -1.73 -2.59
C ARG A 28 -12.08 -1.54 -2.11
N LEU A 29 -12.65 -0.37 -2.39
CA LEU A 29 -14.09 -0.17 -2.21
C LEU A 29 -14.87 -0.89 -3.31
N ALA A 30 -15.97 -1.56 -2.95
CA ALA A 30 -16.97 -1.97 -3.92
C ALA A 30 -17.88 -0.79 -4.28
N ARG A 31 -18.45 -0.82 -5.49
CA ARG A 31 -19.27 0.27 -6.07
C ARG A 31 -20.48 0.67 -5.21
N THR A 32 -20.85 -0.17 -4.26
CA THR A 32 -22.01 -0.03 -3.37
C THR A 32 -21.65 0.37 -1.94
N ASP A 33 -20.36 0.41 -1.58
CA ASP A 33 -19.94 0.54 -0.18
C ASP A 33 -20.07 2.00 0.32
N VAL A 34 -19.82 2.99 -0.54
CA VAL A 34 -19.98 4.42 -0.23
C VAL A 34 -20.59 5.14 -1.45
N PRO A 35 -21.82 5.67 -1.35
CA PRO A 35 -22.44 6.40 -2.46
C PRO A 35 -21.63 7.63 -2.88
N GLY A 36 -21.39 7.77 -4.19
CA GLY A 36 -20.67 8.92 -4.76
C GLY A 36 -19.15 8.74 -4.90
N GLU A 37 -18.58 7.71 -4.28
CA GLU A 37 -17.15 7.40 -4.39
C GLU A 37 -16.86 6.54 -5.64
N PRO A 38 -15.78 6.83 -6.40
CA PRO A 38 -15.38 5.97 -7.50
C PRO A 38 -14.96 4.58 -7.03
N TYR A 39 -15.18 3.59 -7.88
CA TYR A 39 -14.68 2.25 -7.62
C TYR A 39 -13.16 2.18 -7.81
N GLY A 40 -12.44 1.68 -6.81
CA GLY A 40 -11.00 1.46 -6.92
C GLY A 40 -10.31 1.27 -5.57
N VAL A 41 -9.00 1.49 -5.55
CA VAL A 41 -8.14 1.31 -4.37
C VAL A 41 -8.06 2.61 -3.58
N TYR A 42 -8.22 2.49 -2.27
CA TYR A 42 -8.25 3.56 -1.31
C TYR A 42 -7.27 3.33 -0.18
N ILE A 43 -6.87 4.45 0.42
CA ILE A 43 -6.38 4.49 1.79
C ILE A 43 -7.57 4.92 2.65
N MET A 44 -7.89 4.09 3.64
CA MET A 44 -9.06 4.19 4.50
C MET A 44 -8.64 4.30 5.96
N ASP A 45 -9.54 4.77 6.82
CA ASP A 45 -9.35 4.65 8.27
C ASP A 45 -9.58 3.21 8.75
N GLU A 46 -9.38 2.97 10.04
CA GLU A 46 -9.57 1.64 10.66
C GLU A 46 -11.02 1.11 10.60
N ARG A 47 -11.99 1.99 10.36
CA ARG A 47 -13.42 1.63 10.22
C ARG A 47 -13.77 1.31 8.77
N GLY A 48 -12.82 1.45 7.84
CA GLY A 48 -13.01 1.23 6.41
C GLY A 48 -13.61 2.43 5.67
N TYR A 49 -13.65 3.62 6.28
CA TYR A 49 -14.10 4.82 5.58
C TYR A 49 -12.99 5.36 4.67
N PRO A 50 -13.30 5.70 3.41
CA PRO A 50 -12.33 6.25 2.48
C PRO A 50 -11.79 7.60 2.98
N ILE A 51 -10.47 7.72 3.00
CA ILE A 51 -9.76 8.99 3.24
C ILE A 51 -9.23 9.53 1.90
N VAL A 52 -8.58 8.66 1.13
CA VAL A 52 -7.95 9.04 -0.14
C VAL A 52 -8.19 7.98 -1.20
N TYR A 53 -8.75 8.40 -2.34
CA TYR A 53 -8.75 7.59 -3.55
C TYR A 53 -7.37 7.60 -4.20
N THR A 54 -6.79 6.43 -4.44
CA THR A 54 -5.45 6.34 -5.06
C THR A 54 -5.48 6.64 -6.57
N GLY A 55 -6.65 6.62 -7.19
CA GLY A 55 -6.80 6.72 -8.64
C GLY A 55 -6.60 5.39 -9.37
N ASN A 56 -6.26 4.30 -8.67
CA ASN A 56 -6.01 2.99 -9.27
C ASN A 56 -7.24 2.08 -9.14
N MET A 57 -7.60 1.41 -10.24
CA MET A 57 -8.62 0.37 -10.24
C MET A 57 -7.94 -0.99 -10.37
N ASP A 58 -7.99 -1.78 -9.31
CA ASP A 58 -7.31 -3.06 -9.25
C ASP A 58 -8.16 -4.13 -8.55
N LEU A 59 -8.73 -5.03 -9.35
CA LEU A 59 -9.61 -6.09 -8.88
C LEU A 59 -8.89 -7.15 -8.04
N THR A 60 -7.56 -7.21 -8.13
CA THR A 60 -6.74 -8.17 -7.38
C THR A 60 -6.46 -7.71 -5.96
N VAL A 61 -6.66 -6.41 -5.67
CA VAL A 61 -6.66 -5.87 -4.31
C VAL A 61 -7.94 -6.28 -3.60
N SER A 62 -7.77 -6.80 -2.39
CA SER A 62 -8.87 -7.22 -1.51
C SER A 62 -9.57 -6.00 -0.91
N ARG A 63 -10.80 -6.18 -0.39
CA ARG A 63 -11.55 -5.06 0.22
C ARG A 63 -10.79 -4.44 1.38
N ASN A 64 -10.27 -5.30 2.26
CA ASN A 64 -9.21 -4.97 3.22
C ASN A 64 -7.99 -5.77 2.78
N HIS A 65 -6.87 -5.09 2.49
CA HIS A 65 -5.69 -5.76 1.96
C HIS A 65 -4.48 -5.52 2.86
N LEU A 66 -4.10 -4.26 3.09
CA LEU A 66 -3.01 -3.91 4.01
C LEU A 66 -3.52 -3.22 5.26
N LYS A 67 -2.89 -3.53 6.40
CA LYS A 67 -2.91 -2.69 7.61
C LYS A 67 -1.62 -1.91 7.71
N LEU A 68 -1.70 -0.61 7.97
CA LEU A 68 -0.57 0.25 8.27
C LEU A 68 -0.78 0.88 9.65
N TYR A 69 0.16 0.72 10.57
CA TYR A 69 0.10 1.41 11.86
C TYR A 69 1.48 1.52 12.50
N GLN A 70 1.63 2.48 13.41
CA GLN A 70 2.88 2.66 14.14
C GLN A 70 2.89 1.76 15.39
N ASP A 71 4.02 1.11 15.63
CA ASP A 71 4.29 0.28 16.80
C ASP A 71 5.63 0.75 17.40
N GLY A 72 5.54 1.74 18.29
CA GLY A 72 6.68 2.51 18.78
C GLY A 72 7.44 3.22 17.65
N GLU A 73 8.75 2.97 17.56
CA GLU A 73 9.62 3.57 16.53
C GLU A 73 9.48 2.91 15.15
N ARG A 74 8.75 1.79 15.06
CA ARG A 74 8.55 1.04 13.81
C ARG A 74 7.20 1.36 13.19
N LEU A 75 7.13 1.26 11.87
CA LEU A 75 5.88 1.19 11.13
C LEU A 75 5.65 -0.26 10.74
N LYS A 76 4.50 -0.82 11.14
CA LYS A 76 4.07 -2.16 10.75
C LYS A 76 3.18 -2.10 9.53
N VAL A 77 3.56 -2.86 8.52
CA VAL A 77 2.74 -3.11 7.33
C VAL A 77 2.35 -4.58 7.32
N ILE A 78 1.06 -4.88 7.45
CA ILE A 78 0.54 -6.24 7.53
C ILE A 78 -0.30 -6.54 6.30
N ASP A 79 -0.10 -7.70 5.68
CA ASP A 79 -1.09 -8.28 4.77
C ASP A 79 -2.27 -8.79 5.62
N TRP A 80 -3.35 -8.02 5.70
CA TRP A 80 -4.45 -8.25 6.65
C TRP A 80 -5.48 -9.22 6.08
N GLY A 81 -6.06 -8.91 4.92
CA GLY A 81 -7.31 -9.55 4.49
C GLY A 81 -8.54 -9.10 5.27
N TYR A 82 -9.71 -9.69 5.00
CA TYR A 82 -10.96 -9.33 5.68
C TYR A 82 -11.04 -9.91 7.10
N ASP A 83 -10.49 -11.11 7.30
CA ASP A 83 -10.58 -11.89 8.54
C ASP A 83 -9.31 -11.87 9.40
N GLY A 84 -8.26 -11.14 8.97
CA GLY A 84 -6.98 -11.12 9.68
C GLY A 84 -6.02 -12.25 9.31
N THR A 85 -6.37 -13.11 8.36
CA THR A 85 -5.54 -14.27 7.97
C THR A 85 -4.70 -14.03 6.71
N GLY A 86 -4.76 -12.82 6.17
CA GLY A 86 -4.10 -12.44 4.94
C GLY A 86 -5.07 -12.15 3.80
N SER A 87 -4.62 -11.34 2.86
CA SER A 87 -5.39 -11.06 1.67
C SER A 87 -5.39 -12.28 0.74
N LYS A 88 -6.41 -12.39 -0.13
CA LYS A 88 -6.58 -13.55 -1.02
C LYS A 88 -5.34 -13.85 -1.88
N ASN A 89 -4.64 -12.80 -2.31
CA ASN A 89 -3.48 -12.91 -3.19
C ASN A 89 -2.14 -12.70 -2.47
N GLY A 90 -2.17 -12.32 -1.19
CA GLY A 90 -1.03 -11.79 -0.46
C GLY A 90 -0.55 -10.45 -1.00
N THR A 91 0.50 -9.92 -0.36
CA THR A 91 1.18 -8.70 -0.77
C THR A 91 2.62 -9.01 -1.13
N ILE A 92 3.05 -8.63 -2.33
CA ILE A 92 4.44 -8.78 -2.74
C ILE A 92 5.29 -7.66 -2.13
N VAL A 93 6.39 -8.03 -1.48
CA VAL A 93 7.44 -7.10 -1.06
C VAL A 93 8.46 -7.01 -2.18
N VAL A 94 8.43 -5.92 -2.93
CA VAL A 94 9.27 -5.73 -4.12
C VAL A 94 10.70 -5.39 -3.71
N GLU A 95 10.86 -4.43 -2.81
CA GLU A 95 12.17 -4.03 -2.27
C GLU A 95 12.03 -3.20 -0.99
N ARG A 96 13.15 -3.11 -0.24
CA ARG A 96 13.37 -2.12 0.81
C ARG A 96 14.41 -1.11 0.34
N PHE A 97 14.22 0.15 0.69
CA PHE A 97 15.13 1.22 0.28
C PHE A 97 15.10 2.38 1.28
N LYS A 98 16.15 3.22 1.30
CA LYS A 98 16.12 4.49 2.04
C LYS A 98 15.25 5.49 1.28
N LYS A 99 14.51 6.33 2.01
CA LYS A 99 13.70 7.38 1.36
C LYS A 99 14.59 8.23 0.44
N PRO A 100 14.29 8.33 -0.85
CA PRO A 100 15.10 9.09 -1.79
C PRO A 100 14.98 10.58 -1.48
N SER A 101 16.06 11.32 -1.74
CA SER A 101 16.10 12.78 -1.57
C SER A 101 15.37 13.52 -2.71
N ASN A 102 15.13 12.85 -3.83
CA ASN A 102 14.37 13.36 -4.97
C ASN A 102 13.11 12.51 -5.22
N LEU A 103 12.05 13.14 -5.71
CA LEU A 103 10.76 12.47 -5.95
C LEU A 103 10.71 11.72 -7.29
N GLU A 104 11.61 12.02 -8.23
CA GLU A 104 11.69 11.33 -9.53
C GLU A 104 12.08 9.86 -9.36
N GLU A 105 13.04 9.58 -8.47
CA GLU A 105 13.44 8.22 -8.13
C GLU A 105 12.27 7.43 -7.50
N MET A 106 11.43 8.09 -6.69
CA MET A 106 10.24 7.47 -6.11
C MET A 106 9.25 7.07 -7.22
N VAL A 107 9.02 7.94 -8.20
CA VAL A 107 8.16 7.64 -9.37
C VAL A 107 8.73 6.48 -10.18
N GLU A 108 10.04 6.48 -10.43
CA GLU A 108 10.71 5.41 -11.15
C GLU A 108 10.52 4.06 -10.45
N ARG A 109 10.72 4.00 -9.13
CA ARG A 109 10.51 2.78 -8.34
C ARG A 109 9.07 2.30 -8.43
N LEU A 110 8.11 3.20 -8.23
CA LEU A 110 6.68 2.89 -8.27
C LEU A 110 6.20 2.40 -9.65
N THR A 111 6.81 2.86 -10.74
CA THR A 111 6.34 2.57 -12.11
C THR A 111 7.13 1.46 -12.80
N LYS A 112 8.45 1.41 -12.66
CA LYS A 112 9.31 0.46 -13.39
C LYS A 112 9.51 -0.87 -12.67
N ARG A 113 9.43 -0.91 -11.33
CA ARG A 113 9.67 -2.13 -10.54
C ARG A 113 8.41 -2.95 -10.31
N LYS A 114 7.54 -2.99 -11.31
CA LYS A 114 6.31 -3.76 -11.29
C LYS A 114 6.62 -5.25 -11.47
N VAL A 115 6.25 -6.06 -10.47
CA VAL A 115 6.45 -7.51 -10.51
C VAL A 115 5.41 -8.13 -11.43
N ARG A 116 5.89 -8.87 -12.43
CA ARG A 116 5.03 -9.64 -13.34
C ARG A 116 4.68 -10.98 -12.72
N MET A 117 3.54 -11.54 -13.13
CA MET A 117 3.04 -12.80 -12.59
C MET A 117 4.03 -13.96 -12.80
N GLU A 118 4.73 -13.98 -13.94
CA GLU A 118 5.77 -14.98 -14.25
C GLU A 118 6.99 -14.95 -13.31
N ASP A 119 7.24 -13.81 -12.67
CA ASP A 119 8.37 -13.60 -11.77
C ASP A 119 8.00 -13.70 -10.28
N ILE A 120 6.73 -13.94 -9.95
CA ILE A 120 6.21 -13.81 -8.59
C ILE A 120 6.94 -14.71 -7.57
N ASN A 121 7.38 -15.90 -7.99
CA ASN A 121 8.09 -16.86 -7.15
C ASN A 121 9.49 -16.39 -6.71
N LYS A 122 9.99 -15.27 -7.25
CA LYS A 122 11.29 -14.68 -6.90
C LYS A 122 11.20 -13.69 -5.74
N PHE A 123 9.99 -13.36 -5.28
CA PHE A 123 9.75 -12.31 -4.30
C PHE A 123 9.19 -12.87 -2.99
N ASN A 124 9.39 -12.12 -1.91
CA ASN A 124 8.73 -12.40 -0.65
C ASN A 124 7.25 -11.96 -0.75
N ILE A 125 6.34 -12.82 -0.30
CA ILE A 125 4.90 -12.58 -0.30
C ILE A 125 4.40 -12.66 1.14
N LEU A 126 3.90 -11.54 1.65
CA LEU A 126 3.22 -11.50 2.94
C LEU A 126 1.84 -12.12 2.78
N ARG A 127 1.51 -13.11 3.61
CA ARG A 127 0.18 -13.75 3.69
C ARG A 127 -0.22 -13.89 5.14
N GLY A 128 -0.95 -12.90 5.65
CA GLY A 128 -1.25 -12.81 7.09
C GLY A 128 -0.03 -12.44 7.94
N ASP A 129 1.08 -12.06 7.30
CA ASP A 129 2.34 -11.69 7.95
C ASP A 129 2.59 -10.19 7.83
N TYR A 130 3.61 -9.70 8.52
CA TYR A 130 3.95 -8.29 8.58
C TYR A 130 5.41 -7.99 8.25
N ILE A 131 5.65 -6.72 7.96
CA ILE A 131 6.98 -6.18 7.76
C ILE A 131 7.16 -4.89 8.56
N ASP A 132 8.27 -4.81 9.29
CA ASP A 132 8.68 -3.60 10.01
C ASP A 132 9.45 -2.65 9.09
N VAL A 133 9.05 -1.39 9.07
CA VAL A 133 9.73 -0.30 8.36
C VAL A 133 10.35 0.64 9.40
N GLY A 134 11.67 0.78 9.37
CA GLY A 134 12.42 1.65 10.28
C GLY A 134 12.42 3.11 9.83
N LYS A 135 12.81 4.01 10.73
CA LYS A 135 12.93 5.45 10.46
C LYS A 135 13.88 5.73 9.27
N GLY A 136 13.41 6.52 8.32
CA GLY A 136 14.12 6.83 7.08
C GLY A 136 14.07 5.72 6.02
N GLU A 137 13.41 4.61 6.31
CA GLU A 137 13.23 3.50 5.38
C GLU A 137 11.86 3.56 4.69
N CYS A 138 11.82 2.96 3.52
CA CYS A 138 10.64 2.70 2.74
C CYS A 138 10.61 1.23 2.32
N VAL A 139 9.40 0.69 2.17
CA VAL A 139 9.16 -0.59 1.52
C VAL A 139 8.27 -0.37 0.30
N LEU A 140 8.70 -0.89 -0.85
CA LEU A 140 7.89 -0.95 -2.06
C LEU A 140 7.06 -2.24 -2.02
N LEU A 141 5.75 -2.08 -2.07
CA LEU A 141 4.76 -3.15 -1.99
C LEU A 141 3.91 -3.16 -3.25
N GLN A 142 3.55 -4.35 -3.69
CA GLN A 142 2.59 -4.58 -4.77
C GLN A 142 1.41 -5.42 -4.23
N PRO A 143 0.42 -4.79 -3.57
CA PRO A 143 -0.80 -5.47 -3.11
C PRO A 143 -1.72 -5.95 -4.24
N GLY A 144 -1.52 -5.45 -5.46
CA GLY A 144 -2.28 -5.90 -6.61
C GLY A 144 -1.53 -5.70 -7.90
N ILE A 145 -1.97 -6.38 -8.96
CA ILE A 145 -1.27 -6.40 -10.25
C ILE A 145 -1.11 -5.01 -10.88
N ASN A 146 -1.89 -4.01 -10.48
CA ASN A 146 -1.81 -2.63 -10.99
C ASN A 146 -1.57 -1.61 -9.88
N THR A 147 -1.28 -2.05 -8.66
CA THR A 147 -1.17 -1.17 -7.51
C THR A 147 0.20 -1.35 -6.86
N ASN A 148 1.04 -0.32 -6.98
CA ASN A 148 2.30 -0.21 -6.26
C ASN A 148 2.20 0.91 -5.24
N LEU A 149 2.70 0.65 -4.03
CA LEU A 149 2.75 1.60 -2.93
C LEU A 149 4.14 1.57 -2.32
N ALA A 150 4.71 2.74 -2.05
CA ALA A 150 5.90 2.86 -1.22
C ALA A 150 5.46 3.40 0.14
N VAL A 151 5.63 2.58 1.17
CA VAL A 151 5.27 2.95 2.54
C VAL A 151 6.55 3.27 3.31
N CYS A 152 6.65 4.48 3.83
CA CYS A 152 7.84 5.01 4.48
C CYS A 152 7.54 5.44 5.93
N LYS A 153 8.55 5.29 6.79
CA LYS A 153 8.55 5.86 8.14
C LYS A 153 9.48 7.07 8.18
N GLU A 154 8.94 8.24 8.53
CA GLU A 154 9.68 9.51 8.70
C GLU A 154 10.01 9.82 10.17
#